data_AF-A0A813IDK5-F1
#
_entry.id   AF-A0A813IDK5-F1
#
_cell.length_a   1.000
_cell.length_b   1.000
_cell.length_c   1.000
_cell.angle_alpha   90.00
_cell.angle_beta   90.00
_cell.angle_gamma   90.00
#
_symmetry.space_group_name_H-M   'P 1'
#
loop_
_entity.id
_entity.type
_entity.pdbx_description
1 polymer ?
#
loop_
_entity_poly.entity_id
_entity_poly.type
_entity_poly.pdbx_seq_one_letter_code
_entity_poly.pdbx_strand_id
1 'polypeptide(L)'
;NFLLLTVFFLDAPWYLLNVMVQSLGYHIQHFIEIGFYTDAFAQLATGEGAPNDGKGANQAWMDWWTIFYWGWWISWAPFVGTFMARISRGRTIRNVSLYILSVPFVYAIVWFGTFGGAAIRMHRRATFLSDMGLELHNSSDFYLHTSSDFRPAGAGKCYSVPESLNHADYAAAGKYVTDTKVSPVCAFSYKDDAGYWFDLMGQYHGMGPFLVAVSLFTTVLYFVTSSDSGSLVVDLIANNGRESHVVQRVFWAITEGAVALALLRAGGPIDQKHMPARDQRVDWALPLYGGIFDILEFVLTLGKSGLPQSKAVLDFFLGLFAP
;
A
#
# COMPACT_ATOMS: atom_id res chain seq x y z
N ASN A 1 -0.38 -2.50 16.28
CA ASN A 1 -0.37 -1.29 17.14
C ASN A 1 0.96 -1.01 17.82
N PHE A 2 1.70 -2.00 18.33
CA PHE A 2 3.02 -1.78 18.95
C PHE A 2 3.97 -0.96 18.05
N LEU A 3 4.23 -1.42 16.81
CA LEU A 3 5.10 -0.72 15.85
C LEU A 3 4.69 0.74 15.61
N LEU A 4 3.39 0.99 15.47
CA LEU A 4 2.86 2.34 15.23
C LEU A 4 3.14 3.27 16.40
N LEU A 5 2.87 2.81 17.63
CA LEU A 5 3.13 3.62 18.84
C LEU A 5 4.63 3.85 19.02
N THR A 6 5.44 2.80 18.83
CA THR A 6 6.89 2.91 18.99
C THR A 6 7.50 3.88 17.99
N VAL A 7 7.17 3.77 16.70
CA VAL A 7 7.65 4.71 15.67
C VAL A 7 7.17 6.13 15.96
N PHE A 8 5.90 6.31 16.34
CA PHE A 8 5.37 7.63 16.67
C PHE A 8 6.16 8.34 17.78
N PHE A 9 6.55 7.62 18.84
CA PHE A 9 7.31 8.19 19.97
C PHE A 9 8.82 8.26 19.74
N LEU A 10 9.40 7.38 18.93
CA LEU A 10 10.83 7.39 18.62
C LEU A 10 11.22 8.44 17.58
N ASP A 11 10.30 8.81 16.70
CA ASP A 11 10.49 9.86 15.71
C ASP A 11 10.20 11.26 16.31
N ALA A 12 9.65 12.21 15.55
CA ALA A 12 9.16 13.49 16.05
C ALA A 12 7.63 13.52 16.14
N PRO A 13 7.02 13.23 17.31
CA PRO A 13 5.56 13.21 17.49
C PRO A 13 4.87 14.48 17.01
N TRP A 14 5.44 15.66 17.30
CA TRP A 14 4.85 16.94 16.90
C TRP A 14 4.81 17.13 15.39
N TYR A 15 5.88 16.73 14.70
CA TYR A 15 5.91 16.74 13.25
C TYR A 15 4.86 15.78 12.68
N LEU A 16 4.76 14.56 13.21
CA LEU A 16 3.80 13.56 12.75
C LEU A 16 2.35 14.01 12.98
N LEU A 17 2.05 14.63 14.12
CA LEU A 17 0.73 15.23 14.39
C LEU A 17 0.39 16.33 13.39
N ASN A 18 1.36 17.20 13.06
CA ASN A 18 1.17 18.23 12.04
C ASN A 18 0.93 17.61 10.65
N VAL A 19 1.67 16.56 10.28
CA VAL A 19 1.45 15.81 9.04
C VAL A 19 0.02 15.25 8.99
N MET A 20 -0.46 14.63 10.07
CA MET A 20 -1.82 14.08 10.13
C MET A 20 -2.88 15.16 9.88
N VAL A 21 -2.77 16.31 10.56
CA VAL A 21 -3.72 17.43 10.39
C VAL A 21 -3.64 18.01 8.98
N GLN A 22 -2.43 18.22 8.47
CA GLN A 22 -2.21 18.77 7.13
C GLN A 22 -2.72 17.83 6.03
N SER A 23 -2.40 16.53 6.12
CA SER A 23 -2.85 15.52 5.16
C SER A 23 -4.37 15.37 5.16
N LEU A 24 -5.01 15.45 6.34
CA LEU A 24 -6.47 15.42 6.42
C LEU A 24 -7.11 16.64 5.73
N GLY A 25 -6.62 17.85 6.02
CA GLY A 25 -7.11 19.06 5.37
C GLY A 25 -6.92 19.03 3.85
N TYR A 26 -5.74 18.60 3.40
CA TYR A 26 -5.43 18.45 1.98
C TYR A 26 -6.34 17.42 1.28
N HIS A 27 -6.58 16.27 1.92
CA HIS A 27 -7.47 15.24 1.37
C HIS A 27 -8.92 15.71 1.25
N ILE A 28 -9.44 16.42 2.27
CA ILE A 28 -10.79 16.99 2.24
C ILE A 28 -10.92 18.00 1.10
N GLN A 29 -9.92 18.85 0.91
CA GLN A 29 -9.94 19.88 -0.14
C GLN A 29 -9.98 19.26 -1.55
N HIS A 30 -9.21 18.20 -1.80
CA HIS A 30 -9.08 17.58 -3.14
C HIS A 30 -9.96 16.35 -3.32
N PHE A 31 -10.88 16.07 -2.40
CA PHE A 31 -11.70 14.85 -2.42
C PHE A 31 -12.50 14.71 -3.72
N ILE A 32 -13.15 15.80 -4.16
CA ILE A 32 -13.92 15.80 -5.40
C ILE A 32 -12.99 15.67 -6.61
N GLU A 33 -11.88 16.41 -6.63
CA GLU A 33 -10.93 16.37 -7.74
C GLU A 33 -10.36 14.95 -7.95
N ILE A 34 -9.86 14.33 -6.88
CA ILE A 34 -9.30 12.97 -6.92
C ILE A 34 -10.37 11.95 -7.29
N GLY A 35 -11.62 12.15 -6.85
CA GLY A 35 -12.75 11.27 -7.18
C GLY A 35 -13.10 11.22 -8.67
N PHE A 36 -12.79 12.27 -9.43
CA PHE A 36 -13.03 12.36 -10.88
C PHE A 36 -11.73 12.42 -11.70
N TYR A 37 -10.59 12.16 -11.06
CA TYR A 37 -9.29 12.19 -11.73
C TYR A 37 -9.13 10.99 -12.66
N THR A 38 -9.04 11.26 -13.96
CA THR A 38 -8.93 10.25 -15.04
C THR A 38 -7.61 10.30 -15.80
N ASP A 39 -6.72 11.22 -15.40
CA ASP A 39 -5.40 11.43 -16.01
C ASP A 39 -5.42 11.59 -17.55
N ALA A 40 -6.50 12.16 -18.08
CA ALA A 40 -6.77 12.21 -19.53
C ALA A 40 -5.67 12.89 -20.35
N PHE A 41 -4.97 13.88 -19.78
CA PHE A 41 -3.90 14.59 -20.48
C PHE A 41 -2.57 13.85 -20.45
N ALA A 42 -2.29 13.01 -19.43
CA ALA A 42 -1.09 12.19 -19.42
C ALA A 42 -1.16 11.08 -20.47
N GLN A 43 -2.37 10.58 -20.77
CA GLN A 43 -2.62 9.51 -21.73
C GLN A 43 -2.30 9.86 -23.19
N LEU A 44 -2.09 11.14 -23.53
CA LEU A 44 -1.79 11.56 -24.89
C LEU A 44 -0.39 11.12 -25.33
N ALA A 45 -0.27 10.64 -26.57
CA ALA A 45 1.02 10.31 -27.17
C ALA A 45 1.74 11.54 -27.74
N THR A 46 3.05 11.41 -27.98
CA THR A 46 3.84 12.45 -28.64
C THR A 46 3.28 12.72 -30.04
N GLY A 47 2.79 13.94 -30.28
CA GLY A 47 2.13 14.33 -31.53
C GLY A 47 0.60 14.40 -31.47
N GLU A 48 -0.05 13.85 -30.44
CA GLU A 48 -1.50 13.94 -30.21
C GLU A 48 -1.92 15.14 -29.33
N GLY A 49 -0.94 15.98 -28.94
CA GLY A 49 -1.14 17.11 -28.02
C GLY A 49 -0.47 16.95 -26.67
N ALA A 50 0.33 15.90 -26.46
CA ALA A 50 1.17 15.76 -25.26
C ALA A 50 2.15 16.96 -25.12
N PRO A 51 2.39 17.46 -23.89
CA PRO A 51 3.38 18.50 -23.65
C PRO A 51 4.78 18.09 -24.12
N ASN A 52 5.41 18.91 -24.97
CA ASN A 52 6.78 18.68 -25.48
C ASN A 52 7.87 19.11 -24.48
N ASP A 53 7.50 19.55 -23.27
CA ASP A 53 8.43 20.03 -22.25
C ASP A 53 9.05 18.92 -21.39
N GLY A 54 8.68 17.65 -21.66
CA GLY A 54 9.13 16.49 -20.90
C GLY A 54 8.56 16.44 -19.48
N LYS A 55 7.57 17.29 -19.15
CA LYS A 55 6.92 17.36 -17.83
C LYS A 55 5.52 16.72 -17.82
N GLY A 56 5.15 16.01 -18.88
CA GLY A 56 3.94 15.20 -18.89
C GLY A 56 3.95 14.18 -17.74
N ALA A 57 2.80 13.99 -17.09
CA ALA A 57 2.65 12.96 -16.08
C ALA A 57 2.83 11.56 -16.69
N ASN A 58 3.30 10.60 -15.89
CA ASN A 58 3.54 9.24 -16.36
C ASN A 58 2.20 8.54 -16.65
N GLN A 59 2.01 8.11 -17.90
CA GLN A 59 0.83 7.38 -18.37
C GLN A 59 0.44 6.17 -17.49
N ALA A 60 1.42 5.52 -16.86
CA ALA A 60 1.19 4.33 -16.04
C ALA A 60 0.85 4.66 -14.57
N TRP A 61 0.88 5.94 -14.15
CA TRP A 61 0.67 6.30 -12.75
C TRP A 61 -0.73 5.90 -12.27
N MET A 62 -1.76 6.27 -13.02
CA MET A 62 -3.15 5.98 -12.63
C MET A 62 -3.44 4.47 -12.62
N ASP A 63 -2.83 3.73 -13.56
CA ASP A 63 -2.94 2.28 -13.67
C ASP A 63 -2.33 1.56 -12.45
N TRP A 64 -1.13 1.99 -12.00
CA TRP A 64 -0.42 1.39 -10.86
C TRP A 64 -0.93 1.80 -9.48
N TRP A 65 -1.59 2.95 -9.38
CA TRP A 65 -2.11 3.46 -8.11
C TRP A 65 -3.62 3.31 -8.05
N THR A 66 -4.35 4.27 -8.62
CA THR A 66 -5.80 4.40 -8.45
C THR A 66 -6.54 3.15 -8.94
N ILE A 67 -6.31 2.73 -10.18
CA ILE A 67 -7.03 1.60 -10.78
C ILE A 67 -6.65 0.28 -10.11
N PHE A 68 -5.37 0.07 -9.83
CA PHE A 68 -4.89 -1.09 -9.09
C PHE A 68 -5.57 -1.22 -7.71
N TYR A 69 -5.60 -0.14 -6.92
CA TYR A 69 -6.26 -0.17 -5.61
C TYR A 69 -7.78 -0.35 -5.71
N TRP A 70 -8.46 0.28 -6.68
CA TRP A 70 -9.88 0.03 -6.92
C TRP A 70 -10.15 -1.45 -7.18
N GLY A 71 -9.39 -2.05 -8.10
CA GLY A 71 -9.48 -3.46 -8.39
C GLY A 71 -9.22 -4.33 -7.15
N TRP A 72 -8.14 -4.05 -6.41
CA TRP A 72 -7.80 -4.76 -5.17
C TRP A 72 -8.99 -4.72 -4.20
N TRP A 73 -9.47 -3.53 -3.83
CA TRP A 73 -10.54 -3.39 -2.84
C TRP A 73 -11.83 -4.10 -3.26
N ILE A 74 -12.16 -4.03 -4.55
CA ILE A 74 -13.30 -4.72 -5.14
C ILE A 74 -13.11 -6.24 -5.00
N SER A 75 -11.96 -6.80 -5.36
CA SER A 75 -11.68 -8.24 -5.22
C SER A 75 -11.78 -8.76 -3.78
N TRP A 76 -11.48 -7.91 -2.79
CA TRP A 76 -11.55 -8.24 -1.37
C TRP A 76 -12.93 -7.98 -0.74
N ALA A 77 -13.85 -7.32 -1.45
CA ALA A 77 -15.16 -6.95 -0.92
C ALA A 77 -16.00 -8.15 -0.44
N PRO A 78 -16.05 -9.32 -1.12
CA PRO A 78 -16.80 -10.48 -0.64
C PRO A 78 -16.26 -11.01 0.70
N PHE A 79 -14.94 -11.01 0.85
CA PHE A 79 -14.23 -11.45 2.06
C PHE A 79 -14.56 -10.53 3.25
N VAL A 80 -14.29 -9.23 3.09
CA VAL A 80 -14.53 -8.23 4.14
C VAL A 80 -16.02 -8.11 4.45
N GLY A 81 -16.88 -8.09 3.44
CA GLY A 81 -18.33 -7.96 3.60
C GLY A 81 -18.93 -9.10 4.44
N THR A 82 -18.53 -10.34 4.18
CA THR A 82 -19.01 -11.51 4.95
C THR A 82 -18.55 -11.45 6.40
N PHE A 83 -17.28 -11.08 6.65
CA PHE A 83 -16.76 -10.90 7.99
C PHE A 83 -17.51 -9.79 8.74
N MET A 84 -17.70 -8.63 8.10
CA MET A 84 -18.39 -7.49 8.70
C MET A 84 -19.86 -7.79 9.02
N ALA A 85 -20.54 -8.54 8.15
CA ALA A 85 -21.91 -8.98 8.39
C ALA A 85 -22.01 -9.88 9.64
N ARG A 86 -21.06 -10.80 9.84
CA ARG A 86 -21.04 -11.72 10.98
C ARG A 86 -20.84 -11.01 12.32
N ILE A 87 -19.86 -10.11 12.41
CA ILE A 87 -19.55 -9.39 13.66
C ILE A 87 -20.56 -8.27 13.96
N SER A 88 -21.40 -7.91 12.99
CA SER A 88 -22.41 -6.86 13.13
C SER A 88 -23.82 -7.37 13.43
N ARG A 89 -23.97 -8.66 13.78
CA ARG A 89 -25.27 -9.26 14.11
C ARG A 89 -25.95 -8.50 15.26
N GLY A 90 -27.20 -8.09 15.04
CA GLY A 90 -28.00 -7.35 16.03
C GLY A 90 -27.76 -5.83 16.08
N ARG A 91 -26.93 -5.27 15.18
CA ARG A 91 -26.72 -3.83 15.04
C ARG A 91 -27.63 -3.22 13.97
N THR A 92 -27.98 -1.94 14.11
CA THR A 92 -28.73 -1.21 13.07
C THR A 92 -27.82 -0.90 11.88
N ILE A 93 -28.38 -0.89 10.66
CA ILE A 93 -27.63 -0.58 9.43
C ILE A 93 -26.93 0.78 9.56
N ARG A 94 -27.61 1.79 10.10
CA ARG A 94 -27.03 3.13 10.35
C ARG A 94 -25.76 3.07 11.19
N ASN A 95 -25.80 2.35 12.32
CA ASN A 95 -24.64 2.26 13.20
C ASN A 95 -23.50 1.50 12.49
N VAL A 96 -23.83 0.40 11.81
CA VAL A 96 -22.85 -0.39 11.05
C VAL A 96 -22.17 0.49 10.00
N SER A 97 -22.92 1.15 9.12
CA SER A 97 -22.33 1.99 8.06
C SER A 97 -21.45 3.11 8.63
N LEU A 98 -21.87 3.77 9.72
CA LEU A 98 -21.08 4.82 10.34
C LEU A 98 -19.74 4.31 10.90
N TYR A 99 -19.74 3.19 11.63
CA TYR A 99 -18.50 2.64 12.19
C TYR A 99 -17.57 2.05 11.13
N ILE A 100 -18.13 1.40 10.11
CA ILE A 100 -17.34 0.80 9.02
C ILE A 100 -16.61 1.85 8.19
N LEU A 101 -17.20 3.04 8.03
CA LEU A 101 -16.56 4.13 7.29
C LEU A 101 -15.60 4.94 8.17
N SER A 102 -16.01 5.26 9.41
CA SER A 102 -15.25 6.20 10.26
C SER A 102 -14.01 5.56 10.91
N VAL A 103 -14.11 4.34 11.44
CA VAL A 103 -12.99 3.73 12.21
C VAL A 103 -11.78 3.43 11.33
N PRO A 104 -11.93 2.76 10.17
CA PRO A 104 -10.79 2.52 9.27
C PRO A 104 -10.22 3.81 8.69
N PHE A 105 -11.06 4.83 8.44
CA PHE A 105 -10.61 6.13 7.97
C PHE A 105 -9.68 6.82 8.97
N VAL A 106 -10.09 6.89 10.24
CA VAL A 106 -9.24 7.46 11.31
C VAL A 106 -7.96 6.64 11.46
N TYR A 107 -8.05 5.32 11.43
CA TYR A 107 -6.87 4.46 11.49
C TYR A 107 -5.91 4.71 10.33
N ALA A 108 -6.41 4.89 9.11
CA ALA A 108 -5.60 5.19 7.94
C ALA A 108 -4.85 6.52 8.08
N ILE A 109 -5.51 7.57 8.60
CA ILE A 109 -4.86 8.87 8.87
C ILE A 109 -3.69 8.70 9.84
N VAL A 110 -3.90 7.98 10.94
CA VAL A 110 -2.85 7.77 11.95
C VAL A 110 -1.73 6.89 11.38
N TRP A 111 -2.07 5.85 10.63
CA TRP A 111 -1.11 4.92 10.04
C TRP A 111 -0.21 5.59 8.98
N PHE A 112 -0.82 6.18 7.95
CA PHE A 112 -0.07 6.85 6.88
C PHE A 112 0.59 8.14 7.37
N GLY A 113 -0.03 8.87 8.31
CA GLY A 113 0.59 10.04 8.93
C GLY A 113 1.85 9.69 9.73
N THR A 114 1.84 8.57 10.45
CA THR A 114 3.00 8.10 11.22
C THR A 114 4.10 7.56 10.32
N PHE A 115 3.83 6.48 9.57
CA PHE A 115 4.87 5.81 8.79
C PHE A 115 5.24 6.59 7.52
N GLY A 116 4.27 7.16 6.82
CA GLY A 116 4.51 7.98 5.63
C GLY A 116 5.23 9.29 5.98
N GLY A 117 4.85 9.94 7.08
CA GLY A 117 5.56 11.12 7.59
C GLY A 117 7.01 10.80 7.96
N ALA A 118 7.24 9.73 8.73
CA ALA A 118 8.57 9.26 9.10
C ALA A 118 9.42 8.90 7.87
N ALA A 119 8.84 8.22 6.88
CA ALA A 119 9.50 7.83 5.63
C ALA A 119 9.94 9.05 4.81
N ILE A 120 9.07 10.04 4.64
CA ILE A 120 9.40 11.28 3.92
C ILE A 120 10.52 12.03 4.64
N ARG A 121 10.46 12.08 5.98
CA ARG A 121 11.51 12.73 6.79
C ARG A 121 12.85 12.00 6.66
N MET A 122 12.86 10.67 6.68
CA MET A 122 14.06 9.85 6.46
C MET A 122 14.67 10.12 5.09
N HIS A 123 13.85 10.07 4.02
CA HIS A 123 14.31 10.31 2.66
C HIS A 123 14.95 11.70 2.50
N ARG A 124 14.28 12.74 3.03
CA ARG A 124 14.80 14.12 2.97
C ARG A 124 16.10 14.31 3.75
N ARG A 125 16.28 13.58 4.85
CA ARG A 125 17.54 13.57 5.61
C ARG A 125 18.66 12.89 4.83
N ALA A 126 18.36 11.78 4.17
CA ALA A 126 19.33 11.07 3.34
C ALA A 126 19.79 11.91 2.14
N THR A 127 18.87 12.58 1.43
CA THR A 127 19.22 13.48 0.32
C THR A 127 20.03 14.66 0.80
N PHE A 128 19.65 15.25 1.94
CA PHE A 128 20.40 16.35 2.54
C PHE A 128 21.86 15.96 2.86
N LEU A 129 22.10 14.77 3.43
CA LEU A 129 23.46 14.29 3.70
C LEU A 129 24.27 14.01 2.43
N SER A 130 23.63 13.51 1.37
CA SER A 130 24.26 13.33 0.05
C SER A 130 24.73 14.67 -0.52
N ASP A 131 23.85 15.67 -0.52
CA ASP A 131 24.14 17.01 -1.06
C ASP A 131 25.24 17.70 -0.25
N MET A 132 25.20 17.54 1.07
CA MET A 132 26.24 18.03 1.97
C MET A 132 27.60 17.38 1.73
N GLY A 133 27.66 16.07 1.49
CA GLY A 133 28.90 15.38 1.15
C GLY A 133 29.54 15.96 -0.11
N LEU A 134 28.72 16.28 -1.12
CA LEU A 134 29.18 16.95 -2.33
C LEU A 134 29.71 18.36 -2.04
N GLU A 135 28.99 19.16 -1.25
CA GLU A 135 29.36 20.55 -0.98
C GLU A 135 30.62 20.67 -0.12
N LEU A 136 30.71 19.89 0.96
CA LEU A 136 31.80 20.01 1.95
C LEU A 136 33.04 19.16 1.60
N HIS A 137 32.83 18.04 0.91
CA HIS A 137 33.88 17.03 0.72
C HIS A 137 34.05 16.61 -0.74
N ASN A 138 33.38 17.30 -1.69
CA ASN A 138 33.41 17.00 -3.11
C ASN A 138 33.06 15.52 -3.43
N SER A 139 32.27 14.88 -2.56
CA SER A 139 31.89 13.47 -2.68
C SER A 139 30.52 13.22 -2.04
N SER A 140 29.53 12.82 -2.83
CA SER A 140 28.19 12.46 -2.34
C SER A 140 28.24 11.31 -1.33
N ASP A 141 29.29 10.50 -1.41
CA ASP A 141 29.43 9.27 -0.66
C ASP A 141 30.22 9.49 0.64
N PHE A 142 30.54 10.74 0.97
CA PHE A 142 31.34 11.06 2.16
C PHE A 142 30.69 10.55 3.46
N TYR A 143 29.37 10.73 3.60
CA TYR A 143 28.61 10.24 4.77
C TYR A 143 28.01 8.85 4.56
N LEU A 144 28.42 8.13 3.52
CA LEU A 144 27.83 6.83 3.18
C LEU A 144 27.97 5.87 4.36
N HIS A 145 26.85 5.28 4.76
CA HIS A 145 26.83 4.25 5.78
C HIS A 145 27.22 2.92 5.16
N THR A 146 28.38 2.40 5.57
CA THR A 146 28.85 1.07 5.16
C THR A 146 28.33 0.04 6.15
N SER A 147 27.10 -0.46 5.94
CA SER A 147 26.57 -1.58 6.73
C SER A 147 27.15 -2.91 6.24
N SER A 148 27.41 -3.83 7.18
CA SER A 148 27.63 -5.25 6.87
C SER A 148 26.34 -5.97 6.47
N ASP A 149 25.19 -5.32 6.68
CA ASP A 149 23.87 -5.87 6.40
C ASP A 149 23.63 -5.95 4.89
N PHE A 150 23.17 -7.12 4.44
CA PHE A 150 22.88 -7.37 3.04
C PHE A 150 21.72 -6.47 2.58
N ARG A 151 22.00 -5.57 1.64
CA ARG A 151 21.01 -4.83 0.85
C ARG A 151 21.05 -5.33 -0.60
N PRO A 152 19.90 -5.46 -1.28
CA PRO A 152 19.89 -5.89 -2.66
C PRO A 152 20.58 -4.85 -3.57
N ALA A 153 21.13 -5.33 -4.69
CA ALA A 153 21.78 -4.46 -5.66
C ALA A 153 20.78 -3.45 -6.25
N GLY A 154 21.07 -2.15 -6.10
CA GLY A 154 20.14 -1.08 -6.52
C GLY A 154 19.23 -0.55 -5.42
N ALA A 155 19.31 -1.08 -4.20
CA ALA A 155 18.74 -0.42 -3.03
C ALA A 155 19.31 1.00 -2.89
N GLY A 156 18.50 1.91 -2.34
CA GLY A 156 18.94 3.29 -2.14
C GLY A 156 20.12 3.38 -1.18
N LYS A 157 20.90 4.46 -1.32
CA LYS A 157 22.07 4.72 -0.46
C LYS A 157 21.62 5.16 0.93
N CYS A 158 22.31 4.67 1.95
CA CYS A 158 22.10 5.08 3.33
C CYS A 158 23.27 5.91 3.83
N TYR A 159 22.98 6.86 4.71
CA TYR A 159 23.94 7.82 5.22
C TYR A 159 23.96 7.80 6.75
N SER A 160 25.17 7.91 7.31
CA SER A 160 25.38 8.05 8.74
C SER A 160 25.14 9.50 9.13
N VAL A 161 24.34 9.73 10.17
CA VAL A 161 24.04 11.10 10.65
C VAL A 161 25.16 11.54 11.58
N PRO A 162 25.98 12.54 11.22
CA PRO A 162 27.10 12.97 12.07
C PRO A 162 26.59 13.69 13.34
N GLU A 163 27.26 13.46 14.46
CA GLU A 163 26.93 14.06 15.78
C GLU A 163 27.10 15.58 15.79
N SER A 164 27.98 16.12 14.95
CA SER A 164 28.16 17.56 14.74
C SER A 164 28.71 17.84 13.34
N LEU A 165 28.52 19.07 12.86
CA LEU A 165 29.12 19.56 11.61
C LEU A 165 30.09 20.69 11.94
N ASN A 166 31.30 20.64 11.40
CA ASN A 166 32.37 21.62 11.65
C ASN A 166 32.29 22.88 10.77
N HIS A 167 31.14 23.15 10.14
CA HIS A 167 31.01 24.25 9.18
C HIS A 167 30.13 25.38 9.73
N ALA A 168 30.71 26.58 9.84
CA ALA A 168 30.12 27.74 10.49
C ALA A 168 28.76 28.16 9.87
N ASP A 169 28.59 27.96 8.56
CA ASP A 169 27.39 28.39 7.85
C ASP A 169 26.13 27.57 8.19
N TYR A 170 26.26 26.28 8.53
CA TYR A 170 25.10 25.45 8.90
C TYR A 170 24.74 25.57 10.38
N ALA A 171 25.74 25.81 11.23
CA ALA A 171 25.53 26.17 12.63
C ALA A 171 24.86 27.55 12.76
N ALA A 172 25.24 28.52 11.92
CA ALA A 172 24.67 29.86 11.91
C ALA A 172 23.25 29.93 11.31
N ALA A 173 22.92 29.04 10.36
CA ALA A 173 21.61 29.02 9.71
C ALA A 173 20.52 28.22 10.47
N GLY A 174 20.85 27.54 11.57
CA GLY A 174 19.91 26.64 12.27
C GLY A 174 19.41 25.48 11.40
N LYS A 175 20.10 25.16 10.30
CA LYS A 175 19.64 24.23 9.24
C LYS A 175 19.98 22.78 9.52
N TYR A 176 20.94 22.49 10.38
CA TYR A 176 21.29 21.12 10.77
C TYR A 176 20.87 20.83 12.21
N VAL A 177 19.99 19.85 12.36
CA VAL A 177 19.60 19.32 13.67
C VAL A 177 20.31 17.99 13.87
N THR A 178 21.20 17.94 14.85
CA THR A 178 21.89 16.72 15.27
C THR A 178 20.90 15.82 16.00
N ASP A 179 20.36 14.84 15.28
CA ASP A 179 19.49 13.82 15.87
C ASP A 179 20.30 12.53 15.99
N THR A 180 21.03 12.39 17.10
CA THR A 180 21.90 11.23 17.34
C THR A 180 21.10 9.93 17.56
N LYS A 181 19.77 10.00 17.66
CA LYS A 181 18.90 8.85 17.86
C LYS A 181 18.47 8.18 16.55
N VAL A 182 18.80 8.78 15.40
CA VAL A 182 18.43 8.26 14.09
C VAL A 182 19.68 8.08 13.23
N SER A 183 20.06 6.82 12.98
CA SER A 183 21.10 6.44 12.03
C SER A 183 21.04 4.92 11.82
N PRO A 184 21.18 4.41 10.58
CA PRO A 184 21.37 5.15 9.32
C PRO A 184 20.06 5.69 8.72
N VAL A 185 20.13 6.74 7.90
CA VAL A 185 18.97 7.23 7.12
C VAL A 185 19.14 6.89 5.64
N CYS A 186 18.14 6.28 5.03
CA CYS A 186 18.22 5.76 3.67
C CYS A 186 17.40 6.59 2.68
N ALA A 187 17.94 6.78 1.48
CA ALA A 187 17.19 7.31 0.35
C ALA A 187 16.37 6.19 -0.30
N PHE A 188 15.22 6.52 -0.87
CA PHE A 188 14.38 5.55 -1.57
C PHE A 188 14.88 5.37 -3.01
N SER A 189 14.86 4.13 -3.50
CA SER A 189 15.26 3.76 -4.86
C SER A 189 14.20 2.83 -5.46
N TYR A 190 13.64 3.20 -6.61
CA TYR A 190 12.59 2.45 -7.33
C TYR A 190 12.98 1.02 -7.72
N LYS A 191 14.24 0.64 -7.55
CA LYS A 191 14.73 -0.72 -7.83
C LYS A 191 14.50 -1.68 -6.66
N ASP A 192 14.18 -1.16 -5.47
CA ASP A 192 13.98 -1.94 -4.25
C ASP A 192 12.78 -1.44 -3.44
N ASP A 193 11.58 -1.69 -3.97
CA ASP A 193 10.33 -1.23 -3.35
C ASP A 193 10.01 -1.98 -2.04
N ALA A 194 10.49 -3.22 -1.91
CA ALA A 194 10.29 -4.05 -0.72
C ALA A 194 11.18 -3.61 0.47
N GLY A 195 12.35 -3.04 0.20
CA GLY A 195 13.31 -2.61 1.21
C GLY A 195 12.88 -1.37 2.02
N TYR A 196 12.00 -0.52 1.48
CA TYR A 196 11.66 0.78 2.11
C TYR A 196 11.11 0.67 3.53
N TRP A 197 10.31 -0.36 3.80
CA TRP A 197 9.77 -0.58 5.13
C TRP A 197 10.87 -0.90 6.12
N PHE A 198 11.83 -1.75 5.73
CA PHE A 198 12.92 -2.17 6.61
C PHE A 198 13.95 -1.06 6.81
N ASP A 199 14.18 -0.24 5.80
CA ASP A 199 14.97 0.98 5.91
C ASP A 199 14.38 1.94 6.94
N LEU A 200 13.06 2.14 6.88
CA LEU A 200 12.34 2.98 7.83
C LEU A 200 12.45 2.45 9.26
N MET A 201 12.29 1.14 9.46
CA MET A 201 12.38 0.52 10.79
C MET A 201 13.80 0.51 11.32
N GLY A 202 14.79 0.35 10.45
CA GLY A 202 16.21 0.27 10.79
C GLY A 202 16.83 1.61 11.22
N GLN A 203 16.22 2.74 10.86
CA GLN A 203 16.81 4.05 11.12
C GLN A 203 16.93 4.43 12.61
N TYR A 204 16.18 3.79 13.50
CA TYR A 204 16.15 4.16 14.92
C TYR A 204 17.31 3.51 15.68
N HIS A 205 18.25 4.33 16.16
CA HIS A 205 19.48 3.86 16.80
C HIS A 205 19.18 2.98 18.03
N GLY A 206 19.79 1.80 18.10
CA GLY A 206 19.62 0.82 19.18
C GLY A 206 18.34 -0.03 19.13
N MET A 207 17.25 0.48 18.56
CA MET A 207 15.98 -0.26 18.42
C MET A 207 15.71 -0.80 17.01
N GLY A 208 16.43 -0.33 15.99
CA GLY A 208 16.21 -0.67 14.59
C GLY A 208 16.16 -2.17 14.30
N PRO A 209 17.19 -2.96 14.67
CA PRO A 209 17.18 -4.41 14.46
C PRO A 209 15.99 -5.12 15.13
N PHE A 210 15.60 -4.66 16.32
CA PHE A 210 14.44 -5.18 17.02
C PHE A 210 13.13 -4.84 16.29
N LEU A 211 12.97 -3.61 15.81
CA LEU A 211 11.78 -3.20 15.03
C LEU A 211 11.67 -3.93 13.69
N VAL A 212 12.81 -4.18 13.03
CA VAL A 212 12.88 -5.01 11.81
C VAL A 212 12.44 -6.45 12.12
N ALA A 213 12.96 -7.06 13.19
CA ALA A 213 12.57 -8.41 13.60
C ALA A 213 11.07 -8.51 13.96
N VAL A 214 10.55 -7.55 14.73
CA VAL A 214 9.12 -7.47 15.05
C VAL A 214 8.28 -7.25 13.80
N SER A 215 8.75 -6.45 12.84
CA SER A 215 8.07 -6.24 11.56
C SER A 215 7.98 -7.53 10.76
N LEU A 216 9.08 -8.27 10.61
CA LEU A 216 9.08 -9.56 9.93
C LEU A 216 8.11 -10.55 10.57
N PHE A 217 8.15 -10.66 11.90
CA PHE A 217 7.23 -11.52 12.65
C PHE A 217 5.77 -11.09 12.45
N THR A 218 5.48 -9.79 12.51
CA THR A 218 4.13 -9.24 12.31
C THR A 218 3.63 -9.49 10.90
N THR A 219 4.50 -9.35 9.88
CA THR A 219 4.16 -9.65 8.49
C THR A 219 3.82 -11.12 8.31
N VAL A 220 4.60 -12.04 8.87
CA VAL A 220 4.30 -13.48 8.84
C VAL A 220 2.97 -13.78 9.51
N LEU A 221 2.73 -13.24 10.71
CA LEU A 221 1.45 -13.39 11.39
C LEU A 221 0.28 -12.83 10.58
N TYR A 222 0.46 -11.67 9.95
CA TYR A 222 -0.55 -11.07 9.09
C TYR A 222 -0.89 -11.99 7.91
N PHE A 223 0.11 -12.55 7.23
CA PHE A 223 -0.12 -13.52 6.15
C PHE A 223 -0.87 -14.76 6.63
N VAL A 224 -0.47 -15.35 7.75
CA VAL A 224 -1.12 -16.55 8.30
C VAL A 224 -2.58 -16.27 8.69
N THR A 225 -2.82 -15.20 9.44
CA THR A 225 -4.18 -14.82 9.88
C THR A 225 -5.08 -14.39 8.72
N SER A 226 -4.53 -13.72 7.72
CA SER A 226 -5.26 -13.33 6.51
C SER A 226 -5.63 -14.55 5.66
N SER A 227 -4.74 -15.53 5.51
CA SER A 227 -5.02 -16.76 4.76
C SER A 227 -6.05 -17.65 5.47
N ASP A 228 -5.98 -17.78 6.81
CA ASP A 228 -7.00 -18.51 7.58
C ASP A 228 -8.39 -17.87 7.42
N SER A 229 -8.45 -16.54 7.50
CA SER A 229 -9.71 -15.81 7.32
C SER A 229 -10.23 -15.94 5.88
N GLY A 230 -9.36 -15.77 4.88
CA GLY A 230 -9.69 -15.87 3.45
C GLY A 230 -10.28 -17.24 3.10
N SER A 231 -9.54 -18.29 3.44
CA SER A 231 -9.97 -19.68 3.20
C SER A 231 -11.28 -20.03 3.89
N LEU A 232 -11.55 -19.49 5.10
CA LEU A 232 -12.85 -19.65 5.77
C LEU A 232 -14.01 -19.05 4.97
N VAL A 233 -13.82 -17.89 4.36
CA VAL A 233 -14.91 -17.24 3.60
C VAL A 233 -15.14 -17.95 2.26
N VAL A 234 -14.07 -18.30 1.55
CA VAL A 234 -14.19 -19.07 0.30
C VAL A 234 -14.89 -20.40 0.56
N ASP A 235 -14.52 -21.09 1.63
CA ASP A 235 -15.15 -22.33 2.07
C ASP A 235 -16.65 -22.15 2.37
N LEU A 236 -17.01 -21.05 3.03
CA LEU A 236 -18.40 -20.74 3.34
C LEU A 236 -19.24 -20.51 2.09
N ILE A 237 -18.70 -19.76 1.12
CA ILE A 237 -19.37 -19.47 -0.15
C ILE A 237 -19.57 -20.76 -0.94
N ALA A 238 -18.54 -21.62 -0.99
CA ALA A 238 -18.60 -22.92 -1.65
C ALA A 238 -19.61 -23.90 -1.00
N ASN A 239 -19.94 -23.70 0.28
CA ASN A 239 -20.84 -24.56 1.04
C ASN A 239 -22.19 -23.91 1.39
N ASN A 240 -22.71 -23.02 0.51
CA ASN A 240 -24.01 -22.35 0.68
C ASN A 240 -24.21 -21.68 2.05
N GLY A 241 -23.15 -21.09 2.62
CA GLY A 241 -23.24 -20.39 3.91
C GLY A 241 -23.03 -21.28 5.15
N ARG A 242 -22.80 -22.58 4.98
CA ARG A 242 -22.65 -23.55 6.09
C ARG A 242 -21.19 -23.86 6.38
N GLU A 243 -20.88 -24.18 7.62
CA GLU A 243 -19.53 -24.66 7.97
C GLU A 243 -19.27 -26.01 7.29
N SER A 244 -18.15 -26.11 6.58
CA SER A 244 -17.74 -27.33 5.89
C SER A 244 -16.75 -28.14 6.75
N HIS A 245 -16.35 -29.31 6.24
CA HIS A 245 -15.31 -30.12 6.83
C HIS A 245 -13.92 -29.48 6.64
N VAL A 246 -13.05 -29.63 7.64
CA VAL A 246 -11.68 -29.04 7.67
C VAL A 246 -10.88 -29.29 6.39
N VAL A 247 -11.08 -30.45 5.73
CA VAL A 247 -10.40 -30.80 4.48
C VAL A 247 -10.69 -29.81 3.35
N GLN A 248 -11.92 -29.34 3.21
CA GLN A 248 -12.30 -28.39 2.17
C GLN A 248 -11.67 -27.01 2.43
N ARG A 249 -11.59 -26.59 3.70
CA ARG A 249 -10.87 -25.36 4.06
C ARG A 249 -9.38 -25.46 3.77
N VAL A 250 -8.75 -26.60 4.10
CA VAL A 250 -7.34 -26.86 3.79
C VAL A 250 -7.10 -26.85 2.28
N PHE A 251 -8.03 -27.42 1.50
CA PHE A 251 -7.97 -27.35 0.04
C PHE A 251 -7.91 -25.90 -0.45
N TRP A 252 -8.83 -25.04 0.01
CA TRP A 252 -8.83 -23.62 -0.39
C TRP A 252 -7.55 -22.89 0.01
N ALA A 253 -7.07 -23.08 1.24
CA ALA A 253 -5.82 -22.48 1.70
C ALA A 253 -4.60 -22.90 0.84
N ILE A 254 -4.51 -24.17 0.45
CA ILE A 254 -3.43 -24.66 -0.42
C ILE A 254 -3.56 -24.07 -1.82
N THR A 255 -4.76 -24.01 -2.38
CA THR A 255 -4.96 -23.44 -3.73
C THR A 255 -4.65 -21.94 -3.78
N GLU A 256 -5.03 -21.16 -2.77
CA GLU A 256 -4.66 -19.75 -2.65
C GLU A 256 -3.14 -19.57 -2.60
N GLY A 257 -2.45 -20.39 -1.78
CA GLY A 257 -0.99 -20.40 -1.72
C GLY A 257 -0.32 -20.80 -3.03
N ALA A 258 -0.90 -21.77 -3.76
CA ALA A 258 -0.40 -22.21 -5.06
C ALA A 258 -0.54 -21.12 -6.13
N VAL A 259 -1.67 -20.41 -6.15
CA VAL A 259 -1.89 -19.25 -7.03
C VAL A 259 -0.91 -18.13 -6.68
N ALA A 260 -0.73 -17.81 -5.41
CA ALA A 260 0.25 -16.79 -4.98
C ALA A 260 1.67 -17.17 -5.42
N LEU A 261 2.08 -18.43 -5.26
CA LEU A 261 3.38 -18.92 -5.73
C LEU A 261 3.51 -18.86 -7.26
N ALA A 262 2.45 -19.21 -7.99
CA ALA A 262 2.44 -19.10 -9.45
C ALA A 262 2.59 -17.65 -9.91
N LEU A 263 1.88 -16.71 -9.28
CA LEU A 263 1.98 -15.28 -9.55
C LEU A 263 3.36 -14.72 -9.21
N LEU A 264 3.96 -15.13 -8.09
CA LEU A 264 5.33 -14.73 -7.74
C LEU A 264 6.38 -15.25 -8.73
N ARG A 265 6.15 -16.42 -9.34
CA ARG A 265 7.04 -16.97 -10.37
C ARG A 265 6.80 -16.38 -11.76
N ALA A 266 5.55 -16.06 -12.08
CA ALA A 266 5.16 -15.44 -13.34
C ALA A 266 5.49 -13.94 -13.37
N GLY A 267 5.48 -13.29 -12.20
CA GLY A 267 5.90 -11.90 -12.03
C GLY A 267 7.40 -11.75 -12.28
N GLY A 268 7.76 -11.23 -13.45
CA GLY A 268 9.07 -10.62 -13.67
C GLY A 268 9.26 -9.37 -12.78
N PRO A 269 10.40 -8.66 -12.88
CA PRO A 269 10.53 -7.36 -12.23
C PRO A 269 9.34 -6.51 -12.67
N ILE A 270 8.51 -6.11 -11.69
CA ILE A 270 7.31 -5.31 -11.90
C ILE A 270 7.80 -3.94 -12.37
N ASP A 271 8.07 -3.82 -13.68
CA ASP A 271 8.53 -2.59 -14.28
C ASP A 271 7.34 -1.65 -14.36
N GLN A 272 7.40 -0.56 -13.59
CA GLN A 272 6.44 0.55 -13.60
C GLN A 272 6.15 1.09 -15.01
N LYS A 273 6.93 0.72 -16.03
CA LYS A 273 6.81 1.25 -17.39
C LYS A 273 5.92 0.45 -18.35
N HIS A 274 5.53 -0.79 -18.06
CA HIS A 274 4.82 -1.61 -19.05
C HIS A 274 3.75 -2.53 -18.44
N MET A 275 2.55 -2.00 -18.15
CA MET A 275 1.37 -2.86 -18.21
C MET A 275 1.07 -3.20 -19.67
N PRO A 276 0.74 -4.46 -20.02
CA PRO A 276 0.29 -4.78 -21.36
C PRO A 276 -0.98 -3.97 -21.69
N ALA A 277 -1.15 -3.67 -22.98
CA ALA A 277 -2.23 -2.83 -23.48
C ALA A 277 -3.61 -3.37 -23.02
N ARG A 278 -4.58 -2.46 -22.85
CA ARG A 278 -5.88 -2.74 -22.21
C ARG A 278 -6.65 -3.89 -22.85
N ASP A 279 -6.46 -4.11 -24.15
CA ASP A 279 -7.02 -5.20 -24.96
C ASP A 279 -6.43 -6.58 -24.67
N GLN A 280 -5.28 -6.64 -24.01
CA GLN A 280 -4.61 -7.86 -23.57
C GLN A 280 -4.86 -8.18 -22.08
N ARG A 281 -5.60 -7.32 -21.37
CA ARG A 281 -5.93 -7.51 -19.96
C ARG A 281 -7.19 -8.39 -19.85
N VAL A 282 -7.10 -9.48 -19.09
CA VAL A 282 -8.28 -10.23 -18.64
C VAL A 282 -9.01 -9.35 -17.63
N ASP A 283 -10.13 -8.73 -18.04
CA ASP A 283 -10.95 -7.83 -17.21
C ASP A 283 -11.68 -8.62 -16.10
N TRP A 284 -10.95 -9.03 -15.07
CA TRP A 284 -11.46 -9.70 -13.86
C TRP A 284 -12.41 -8.80 -13.03
N ALA A 285 -12.50 -7.51 -13.36
CA ALA A 285 -13.39 -6.57 -12.69
C ALA A 285 -14.87 -6.70 -13.13
N LEU A 286 -15.14 -7.15 -14.37
CA LEU A 286 -16.49 -7.23 -14.95
C LEU A 286 -17.49 -8.09 -14.12
N PRO A 287 -17.11 -9.28 -13.63
CA PRO A 287 -17.99 -10.13 -12.81
C PRO A 287 -18.28 -9.53 -11.43
N LEU A 288 -17.35 -8.75 -10.89
CA LEU A 288 -17.50 -8.08 -9.58
C LEU A 288 -18.34 -6.80 -9.66
N TYR A 289 -18.30 -6.10 -10.81
CA TYR A 289 -19.27 -5.05 -11.12
C TYR A 289 -20.71 -5.61 -11.15
N GLY A 290 -20.91 -6.82 -11.67
CA GLY A 290 -22.21 -7.51 -11.64
C GLY A 290 -22.81 -7.58 -10.24
N GLY A 291 -22.04 -8.03 -9.23
CA GLY A 291 -22.53 -8.13 -7.85
C GLY A 291 -22.84 -6.80 -7.16
N ILE A 292 -22.13 -5.72 -7.48
CA ILE A 292 -22.39 -4.38 -6.93
C ILE A 292 -23.65 -3.76 -7.55
N PHE A 293 -23.84 -3.92 -8.86
CA PHE A 293 -25.03 -3.44 -9.55
C PHE A 293 -26.26 -4.30 -9.27
N ASP A 294 -26.11 -5.60 -9.02
CA ASP A 294 -27.20 -6.49 -8.59
C ASP A 294 -27.81 -6.06 -7.25
N ILE A 295 -27.00 -5.56 -6.30
CA ILE A 295 -27.48 -5.03 -5.01
C ILE A 295 -28.24 -3.70 -5.23
N LEU A 296 -27.70 -2.82 -6.07
CA LEU A 296 -28.35 -1.57 -6.44
C LEU A 296 -29.69 -1.83 -7.14
N GLU A 297 -29.73 -2.81 -8.04
CA GLU A 297 -30.94 -3.22 -8.76
C GLU A 297 -31.94 -3.89 -7.83
N PHE A 298 -31.52 -4.78 -6.93
CA PHE A 298 -32.40 -5.40 -5.92
C PHE A 298 -33.01 -4.37 -4.96
N VAL A 299 -32.22 -3.40 -4.50
CA VAL A 299 -32.67 -2.32 -3.61
C VAL A 299 -33.60 -1.35 -4.35
N LEU A 300 -33.26 -0.94 -5.57
CA LEU A 300 -34.07 -0.02 -6.37
C LEU A 300 -35.35 -0.66 -6.91
N THR A 301 -35.38 -1.98 -7.09
CA THR A 301 -36.57 -2.72 -7.53
C THR A 301 -37.43 -3.24 -6.39
N LEU A 302 -37.07 -2.97 -5.11
CA LEU A 302 -37.73 -3.52 -3.92
C LEU A 302 -37.87 -5.05 -3.98
N GLY A 303 -36.83 -5.72 -4.49
CA GLY A 303 -36.78 -7.18 -4.61
C GLY A 303 -37.63 -7.76 -5.74
N LYS A 304 -37.89 -7.00 -6.81
CA LYS A 304 -38.62 -7.50 -8.00
C LYS A 304 -37.74 -8.01 -9.13
N SER A 305 -36.45 -7.65 -9.20
CA SER A 305 -35.50 -8.29 -10.12
C SER A 305 -34.93 -9.58 -9.52
N GLY A 306 -34.89 -10.64 -10.33
CA GLY A 306 -34.27 -11.91 -9.95
C GLY A 306 -32.75 -11.85 -10.18
N LEU A 307 -32.00 -12.56 -9.33
CA LEU A 307 -30.54 -12.73 -9.47
C LEU A 307 -30.17 -13.26 -10.87
N PRO A 308 -28.93 -12.99 -11.34
CA PRO A 308 -28.49 -13.36 -12.68
C PRO A 308 -28.69 -14.85 -12.98
N GLN A 309 -29.09 -15.14 -14.23
CA GLN A 309 -29.39 -16.51 -14.68
C GLN A 309 -28.17 -17.42 -14.49
N SER A 310 -28.40 -18.65 -14.03
CA SER A 310 -27.38 -19.66 -13.71
C SER A 310 -26.35 -19.89 -14.82
N LYS A 311 -26.73 -19.65 -16.07
CA LYS A 311 -25.86 -19.76 -17.25
C LYS A 311 -24.73 -18.71 -17.26
N ALA A 312 -25.02 -17.47 -16.85
CA ALA A 312 -24.02 -16.40 -16.78
C ALA A 312 -22.98 -16.65 -15.66
N VAL A 313 -23.42 -17.25 -14.56
CA VAL A 313 -22.54 -17.69 -13.46
C VAL A 313 -21.69 -18.88 -13.91
N LEU A 314 -22.28 -19.83 -14.63
CA LEU A 314 -21.59 -21.01 -15.16
C LEU A 314 -20.50 -20.63 -16.17
N ASP A 315 -20.80 -19.70 -17.10
CA ASP A 315 -19.84 -19.24 -18.11
C ASP A 315 -18.65 -18.49 -17.47
N PHE A 316 -18.89 -17.74 -16.38
CA PHE A 316 -17.83 -17.11 -15.59
C PHE A 316 -16.90 -18.14 -14.92
N PHE A 317 -17.46 -19.19 -14.30
CA PHE A 317 -16.64 -20.23 -13.67
C PHE A 317 -15.93 -21.12 -14.70
N LEU A 318 -16.54 -21.41 -15.85
CA LEU A 318 -15.91 -22.17 -16.92
C LEU A 318 -14.69 -21.45 -17.50
N GLY A 319 -14.75 -20.12 -17.66
CA GLY A 319 -13.59 -19.31 -18.06
C GLY A 319 -12.49 -19.18 -16.99
N LEU A 320 -12.77 -19.52 -15.72
CA LEU A 320 -11.79 -19.49 -14.63
C LEU A 320 -10.94 -20.78 -14.55
N PHE A 321 -11.46 -21.91 -15.08
CA PHE A 321 -10.87 -23.24 -14.92
C PHE A 321 -10.48 -23.93 -16.23
N ALA A 322 -10.74 -23.32 -17.39
CA ALA A 322 -10.24 -23.79 -18.68
C ALA A 322 -9.64 -22.59 -19.45
N PRO A 323 -8.32 -22.61 -19.74
CA PRO A 323 -7.64 -21.51 -20.43
C PRO A 323 -8.13 -21.28 -21.86
#